data_AF-A0A955WM24-F1
#
_entry.id   AF-A0A955WM24-F1
#
_cell.length_a   1.000
_cell.length_b   1.000
_cell.length_c   1.000
_cell.angle_alpha   90.00
_cell.angle_beta   90.00
_cell.angle_gamma   90.00
#
_symmetry.space_group_name_H-M   'P 1'
#
loop_
_entity.id
_entity.type
_entity.pdbx_description
1 polymer ?
#
loop_
_entity_poly.entity_id
_entity_poly.type
_entity_poly.pdbx_seq_one_letter_code
_entity_poly.pdbx_strand_id
1 'polypeptide(L)'
;MRALLTLLFAAAPAMAQPEPAAVDAAAYPWLADLPDAPPMVRLEDRFAPPAGFTRAPVAEGSFAAWLRGLPVRTDRMSVLAFDGRPLARPAAAIIALDVGDRDVQQCADSVLRLHAEYVWHRGRADGAAYHFTSGDRSSWKGWR
;
A
#
# COMPACT_ATOMS: atom_id res chain seq x y z
N MET A 1 -7.62 -10.83 63.25
CA MET A 1 -8.51 -11.04 62.08
C MET A 1 -8.07 -10.07 60.97
N ARG A 2 -7.34 -10.55 59.96
CA ARG A 2 -6.97 -9.75 58.78
C ARG A 2 -7.85 -10.21 57.62
N ALA A 3 -8.76 -9.36 57.18
CA ALA A 3 -9.59 -9.62 56.00
C ALA A 3 -8.72 -9.42 54.75
N LEU A 4 -8.57 -10.49 53.96
CA LEU A 4 -7.89 -10.46 52.67
C LEU A 4 -8.90 -9.96 51.62
N LEU A 5 -8.73 -8.74 51.13
CA LEU A 5 -9.55 -8.18 50.07
C LEU A 5 -8.98 -8.66 48.72
N THR A 6 -9.59 -9.68 48.13
CA THR A 6 -9.22 -10.17 46.79
C THR A 6 -9.84 -9.25 45.74
N LEU A 7 -9.02 -8.37 45.16
CA LEU A 7 -9.40 -7.57 43.99
C LEU A 7 -9.47 -8.49 42.76
N LEU A 8 -10.69 -8.81 42.32
CA LEU A 8 -10.95 -9.40 41.01
C LEU A 8 -10.77 -8.32 39.94
N PHE A 9 -9.68 -8.39 39.18
CA PHE A 9 -9.57 -7.68 37.90
C PHE A 9 -10.43 -8.42 36.88
N ALA A 10 -11.57 -7.84 36.50
CA ALA A 10 -12.30 -8.27 35.32
C ALA A 10 -11.49 -7.85 34.08
N ALA A 11 -10.92 -8.83 33.37
CA ALA A 11 -10.37 -8.58 32.04
C ALA A 11 -11.53 -8.20 31.10
N ALA A 12 -11.52 -6.97 30.59
CA ALA A 12 -12.42 -6.58 29.52
C ALA A 12 -12.18 -7.51 28.31
N PRO A 13 -13.22 -8.01 27.63
CA PRO A 13 -13.02 -8.84 26.45
C PRO A 13 -12.29 -8.00 25.40
N ALA A 14 -11.20 -8.54 24.87
CA ALA A 14 -10.54 -7.95 23.71
C ALA A 14 -11.57 -7.89 22.59
N MET A 15 -11.95 -6.68 22.16
CA MET A 15 -12.79 -6.51 20.98
C MET A 15 -12.03 -7.09 19.78
N ALA A 16 -12.48 -8.26 19.32
CA ALA A 16 -11.96 -8.88 18.11
C ALA A 16 -12.01 -7.84 16.99
N GLN A 17 -10.84 -7.46 16.50
CA GLN A 17 -10.75 -6.59 15.33
C GLN A 17 -11.34 -7.37 14.15
N PRO A 18 -12.19 -6.76 13.31
CA PRO A 18 -12.68 -7.43 12.11
C PRO A 18 -11.49 -7.94 11.30
N GLU A 19 -11.61 -9.15 10.76
CA GLU A 19 -10.59 -9.74 9.90
C GLU A 19 -10.29 -8.76 8.76
N PRO A 20 -9.01 -8.43 8.50
CA PRO A 20 -8.66 -7.43 7.49
C PRO A 20 -9.22 -7.85 6.14
N ALA A 21 -9.89 -6.93 5.45
CA ALA A 21 -10.48 -7.26 4.17
C ALA A 21 -9.37 -7.60 3.16
N ALA A 22 -9.64 -8.60 2.33
CA ALA A 22 -8.69 -9.07 1.32
C ALA A 22 -8.28 -7.95 0.36
N VAL A 23 -7.05 -8.02 -0.14
CA VAL A 23 -6.58 -7.15 -1.23
C VAL A 23 -7.41 -7.43 -2.49
N ASP A 24 -7.97 -6.39 -3.10
CA ASP A 24 -8.61 -6.48 -4.41
C ASP A 24 -7.55 -6.57 -5.51
N ALA A 25 -7.25 -7.79 -5.96
CA ALA A 25 -6.26 -8.02 -7.01
C ALA A 25 -6.64 -7.38 -8.36
N ALA A 26 -7.94 -7.15 -8.64
CA ALA A 26 -8.38 -6.49 -9.88
C ALA A 26 -8.06 -4.99 -9.88
N ALA A 27 -7.86 -4.39 -8.71
CA ALA A 27 -7.41 -3.01 -8.56
C ALA A 27 -5.91 -2.82 -8.79
N TYR A 28 -5.13 -3.91 -8.71
CA TYR A 28 -3.66 -3.92 -8.72
C TYR A 28 -3.15 -5.00 -9.70
N PRO A 29 -3.29 -4.79 -11.02
CA PRO A 29 -3.07 -5.83 -12.03
C PRO A 29 -1.64 -6.40 -12.03
N TRP A 30 -0.66 -5.60 -11.63
CA TRP A 30 0.75 -6.02 -11.54
C TRP A 30 1.00 -7.13 -10.51
N LEU A 31 0.06 -7.39 -9.60
CA LEU A 31 0.18 -8.50 -8.64
C LEU A 31 0.28 -9.86 -9.33
N ALA A 32 -0.29 -9.99 -10.54
CA ALA A 32 -0.20 -11.20 -11.35
C ALA A 32 1.24 -11.49 -11.82
N ASP A 33 2.08 -10.46 -11.90
CA ASP A 33 3.46 -10.55 -12.40
C ASP A 33 4.49 -10.65 -11.25
N LEU A 34 4.03 -10.69 -9.99
CA LEU A 34 4.93 -10.88 -8.86
C LEU A 34 5.52 -12.31 -8.86
N PRO A 35 6.83 -12.47 -8.62
CA PRO A 35 7.49 -13.77 -8.71
C PRO A 35 7.09 -14.73 -7.57
N ASP A 36 6.58 -14.24 -6.46
CA ASP A 36 6.48 -14.98 -5.20
C ASP A 36 5.10 -14.92 -4.52
N ALA A 37 4.07 -14.37 -5.18
CA ALA A 37 2.66 -14.31 -4.72
C ALA A 37 2.50 -14.19 -3.19
N PRO A 38 3.07 -13.14 -2.56
CA PRO A 38 3.24 -13.09 -1.11
C PRO A 38 1.90 -12.97 -0.38
N PRO A 39 1.84 -13.36 0.91
CA PRO A 39 0.73 -12.94 1.76
C PRO A 39 0.73 -11.42 1.90
N MET A 40 -0.47 -10.83 1.77
CA MET A 40 -0.65 -9.38 1.72
C MET A 40 -1.87 -8.93 2.52
N VAL A 41 -1.82 -7.69 3.00
CA VAL A 41 -2.95 -6.97 3.60
C VAL A 41 -3.08 -5.59 2.98
N ARG A 42 -4.23 -4.93 3.09
CA ARG A 42 -4.39 -3.55 2.61
C ARG A 42 -3.61 -2.57 3.49
N LEU A 43 -3.09 -1.49 2.91
CA LEU A 43 -2.31 -0.48 3.65
C LEU A 43 -3.09 0.13 4.82
N GLU A 44 -4.38 0.37 4.66
CA GLU A 44 -5.21 0.89 5.74
C GLU A 44 -5.49 -0.09 6.89
N ASP A 45 -5.31 -1.39 6.65
CA ASP A 45 -5.44 -2.41 7.70
C ASP A 45 -4.08 -2.72 8.35
N ARG A 46 -2.97 -2.40 7.67
CA ARG A 46 -1.62 -2.63 8.19
C ARG A 46 -1.31 -1.83 9.45
N PHE A 47 -1.81 -0.60 9.53
CA PHE A 47 -1.48 0.35 10.59
C PHE A 47 -2.72 0.94 11.21
N ALA A 48 -3.08 0.56 12.43
CA ALA A 48 -4.17 1.21 13.14
C ALA A 48 -3.88 2.72 13.33
N PRO A 49 -4.91 3.59 13.28
CA PRO A 49 -4.75 4.98 13.71
C PRO A 49 -4.20 5.05 15.16
N PRO A 50 -3.33 6.02 15.49
CA PRO A 50 -2.90 6.25 16.86
C PRO A 50 -4.09 6.50 17.79
N ALA A 51 -3.93 6.20 19.09
CA ALA A 51 -4.96 6.43 20.08
C ALA A 51 -5.42 7.90 20.09
N GLY A 52 -6.73 8.13 20.01
CA GLY A 52 -7.33 9.47 19.94
C GLY A 52 -7.41 10.07 18.53
N PHE A 53 -6.94 9.37 17.49
CA PHE A 53 -7.01 9.82 16.10
C PHE A 53 -7.91 8.92 15.26
N THR A 54 -8.52 9.51 14.23
CA THR A 54 -9.28 8.81 13.20
C THR A 54 -8.70 9.09 11.82
N ARG A 55 -8.90 8.18 10.86
CA ARG A 55 -8.54 8.47 9.47
C ARG A 55 -9.43 9.57 8.92
N ALA A 56 -8.86 10.50 8.15
CA ALA A 56 -9.65 11.47 7.41
C ALA A 56 -10.60 10.76 6.41
N PRO A 57 -11.84 11.25 6.22
CA PRO A 57 -12.69 10.72 5.16
C PRO A 57 -12.06 11.00 3.78
N VAL A 58 -12.23 10.07 2.86
CA VAL A 58 -11.81 10.23 1.46
C VAL A 58 -12.97 9.81 0.57
N ALA A 59 -13.13 10.47 -0.57
CA ALA A 59 -14.20 10.13 -1.51
C ALA A 59 -13.98 8.72 -2.08
N GLU A 60 -15.05 7.95 -2.19
CA GLU A 60 -15.01 6.64 -2.83
C GLU A 60 -14.55 6.76 -4.29
N GLY A 61 -13.73 5.80 -4.73
CA GLY A 61 -13.16 5.81 -6.08
C GLY A 61 -12.15 6.92 -6.35
N SER A 62 -11.78 7.73 -5.36
CA SER A 62 -10.68 8.70 -5.47
C SER A 62 -9.31 8.03 -5.45
N PHE A 63 -8.28 8.74 -5.90
CA PHE A 63 -6.89 8.26 -5.81
C PHE A 63 -6.48 7.98 -4.36
N ALA A 64 -6.92 8.81 -3.40
CA ALA A 64 -6.63 8.60 -1.98
C ALA A 64 -7.30 7.33 -1.42
N ALA A 65 -8.53 7.02 -1.84
CA ALA A 65 -9.19 5.77 -1.47
C ALA A 65 -8.47 4.56 -2.08
N TRP A 66 -8.06 4.66 -3.34
CA TRP A 66 -7.28 3.61 -4.01
C TRP A 66 -5.94 3.36 -3.33
N LEU A 67 -5.18 4.42 -2.97
CA LEU A 67 -3.89 4.29 -2.27
C LEU A 67 -4.02 3.59 -0.90
N ARG A 68 -5.14 3.73 -0.20
CA ARG A 68 -5.38 3.05 1.08
C ARG A 68 -5.53 1.54 0.94
N GLY A 69 -5.95 1.08 -0.23
CA GLY A 69 -6.09 -0.34 -0.52
C GLY A 69 -4.79 -1.01 -0.96
N LEU A 70 -3.67 -0.27 -1.11
CA LEU A 70 -2.43 -0.81 -1.67
C LEU A 70 -2.01 -2.12 -0.96
N PRO A 71 -1.54 -3.13 -1.73
CA PRO A 71 -1.12 -4.41 -1.18
C PRO A 71 0.18 -4.27 -0.40
N VAL A 72 0.13 -4.52 0.90
CA VAL A 72 1.30 -4.55 1.79
C VAL A 72 1.71 -5.99 2.04
N ARG A 73 2.97 -6.32 1.77
CA ARG A 73 3.56 -7.62 2.09
C ARG A 73 3.65 -7.84 3.61
N THR A 74 3.36 -9.05 4.06
CA THR A 74 3.46 -9.44 5.48
C THR A 74 4.54 -10.48 5.77
N ASP A 75 5.19 -11.02 4.73
CA ASP A 75 6.21 -12.07 4.83
C ASP A 75 7.60 -11.55 5.19
N ARG A 76 7.90 -10.28 4.90
CA ARG A 76 9.22 -9.67 5.18
C ARG A 76 9.14 -8.16 5.39
N MET A 77 10.14 -7.63 6.11
CA MET A 77 10.30 -6.19 6.38
C MET A 77 11.54 -5.56 5.70
N SER A 78 12.41 -6.38 5.12
CA SER A 78 13.56 -5.89 4.35
C SER A 78 13.14 -5.57 2.91
N VAL A 79 13.32 -4.32 2.51
CA VAL A 79 13.19 -3.90 1.10
C VAL A 79 14.38 -4.46 0.32
N LEU A 80 14.12 -5.04 -0.84
CA LEU A 80 15.16 -5.57 -1.72
C LEU A 80 15.37 -4.59 -2.88
N ALA A 81 16.60 -4.46 -3.35
CA ALA A 81 16.92 -3.81 -4.61
C ALA A 81 16.44 -4.66 -5.80
N PHE A 82 16.49 -4.11 -7.02
CA PHE A 82 16.12 -4.82 -8.25
C PHE A 82 16.95 -6.11 -8.49
N ASP A 83 18.15 -6.19 -7.91
CA ASP A 83 19.03 -7.37 -7.96
C ASP A 83 18.89 -8.33 -6.75
N GLY A 84 17.89 -8.10 -5.90
CA GLY A 84 17.59 -8.94 -4.74
C GLY A 84 18.41 -8.64 -3.49
N ARG A 85 19.40 -7.74 -3.55
CA ARG A 85 20.16 -7.37 -2.34
C ARG A 85 19.28 -6.60 -1.35
N PRO A 86 19.36 -6.88 -0.04
CA PRO A 86 18.65 -6.09 0.97
C PRO A 86 19.16 -4.64 1.00
N LEU A 87 18.23 -3.69 1.03
CA LEU A 87 18.54 -2.29 1.27
C LEU A 87 18.71 -2.05 2.77
N ALA A 88 19.81 -1.38 3.16
CA ALA A 88 20.10 -1.05 4.56
C ALA A 88 19.31 0.19 5.02
N ARG A 89 17.98 0.17 4.89
CA ARG A 89 17.09 1.24 5.32
C ARG A 89 15.86 0.68 6.04
N PRO A 90 15.49 1.26 7.20
CA PRO A 90 14.29 0.83 7.90
C PRO A 90 13.05 1.17 7.07
N ALA A 91 12.12 0.22 6.97
CA ALA A 91 10.81 0.41 6.38
C ALA A 91 9.74 -0.08 7.36
N ALA A 92 8.64 0.67 7.49
CA ALA A 92 7.51 0.25 8.32
C ALA A 92 6.63 -0.82 7.63
N ALA A 93 6.59 -0.78 6.29
CA ALA A 93 5.86 -1.70 5.43
C ALA A 93 6.46 -1.70 4.02
N ILE A 94 6.15 -2.74 3.25
CA ILE A 94 6.58 -2.90 1.87
C ILE A 94 5.32 -3.03 1.01
N ILE A 95 5.11 -2.08 0.09
CA ILE A 95 4.08 -2.23 -0.94
C ILE A 95 4.57 -3.28 -1.94
N ALA A 96 3.72 -4.26 -2.25
CA ALA A 96 3.97 -5.24 -3.28
C ALA A 96 3.84 -4.55 -4.65
N LEU A 97 4.97 -4.21 -5.26
CA LEU A 97 5.11 -3.61 -6.59
C LEU A 97 6.22 -4.37 -7.32
N ASP A 98 5.98 -4.78 -8.55
CA ASP A 98 7.04 -5.23 -9.46
C ASP A 98 7.91 -4.03 -9.85
N VAL A 99 9.22 -4.20 -9.96
CA VAL A 99 10.16 -3.11 -10.27
C VAL A 99 11.03 -3.39 -11.49
N GLY A 100 10.79 -4.53 -12.16
CA GLY A 100 11.64 -5.03 -13.25
C GLY A 100 13.04 -5.45 -12.76
N ASP A 101 13.96 -5.58 -13.72
CA ASP A 101 15.34 -6.06 -13.53
C ASP A 101 16.39 -4.94 -13.64
N ARG A 102 15.97 -3.67 -13.62
CA ARG A 102 16.84 -2.49 -13.80
C ARG A 102 16.58 -1.42 -12.77
N ASP A 103 17.61 -0.63 -12.49
CA ASP A 103 17.56 0.52 -11.59
C ASP A 103 16.96 1.77 -12.27
N VAL A 104 15.65 1.74 -12.54
CA VAL A 104 14.97 2.79 -13.32
C VAL A 104 13.84 3.51 -12.57
N GLN A 105 13.37 2.98 -11.44
CA GLN A 105 12.29 3.61 -10.67
C GLN A 105 12.85 4.47 -9.55
N GLN A 106 12.87 5.79 -9.74
CA GLN A 106 13.18 6.77 -8.71
C GLN A 106 11.91 7.16 -7.92
N CYS A 107 12.08 7.96 -6.87
CA CYS A 107 10.99 8.30 -5.94
C CYS A 107 9.80 9.00 -6.62
N ALA A 108 10.06 9.94 -7.54
CA ALA A 108 9.02 10.62 -8.30
C ALA A 108 8.29 9.64 -9.24
N ASP A 109 9.03 8.70 -9.83
CA ASP A 109 8.49 7.71 -10.76
C ASP A 109 7.51 6.78 -10.07
N SER A 110 7.76 6.45 -8.80
CA SER A 110 6.84 5.62 -8.00
C SER A 110 5.47 6.29 -7.85
N VAL A 111 5.42 7.59 -7.59
CA VAL A 111 4.15 8.33 -7.45
C VAL A 111 3.44 8.46 -8.79
N LEU A 112 4.19 8.80 -9.85
CA LEU A 112 3.65 8.90 -11.20
C LEU A 112 3.08 7.56 -11.67
N ARG A 113 3.79 6.46 -11.41
CA ARG A 113 3.33 5.10 -11.67
C ARG A 113 2.04 4.80 -10.92
N LEU A 114 2.00 4.97 -9.60
CA LEU A 114 0.80 4.70 -8.80
C LEU A 114 -0.41 5.49 -9.32
N HIS A 115 -0.22 6.75 -9.72
CA HIS A 115 -1.29 7.53 -10.33
C HIS A 115 -1.70 6.99 -11.71
N ALA A 116 -0.75 6.57 -12.54
CA ALA A 116 -1.03 5.99 -13.87
C ALA A 116 -1.83 4.68 -13.73
N GLU A 117 -1.44 3.81 -12.81
CA GLU A 117 -2.14 2.56 -12.49
C GLU A 117 -3.57 2.84 -12.01
N TYR A 118 -3.75 3.81 -11.12
CA TYR A 118 -5.08 4.24 -10.69
C TYR A 118 -5.94 4.72 -11.88
N VAL A 119 -5.40 5.61 -12.72
CA VAL A 119 -6.12 6.10 -13.90
C VAL A 119 -6.47 4.96 -14.86
N TRP A 120 -5.58 3.99 -15.02
CA TRP A 120 -5.81 2.78 -15.80
C TRP A 120 -6.95 1.94 -15.22
N HIS A 121 -6.87 1.61 -13.93
CA HIS A 121 -7.89 0.85 -13.21
C HIS A 121 -9.27 1.51 -13.30
N ARG A 122 -9.34 2.84 -13.32
CA ARG A 122 -10.60 3.60 -13.51
C ARG A 122 -11.11 3.62 -14.96
N GLY A 123 -10.48 2.90 -15.88
CA GLY A 123 -10.85 2.88 -17.29
C GLY A 123 -10.57 4.20 -18.02
N ARG A 124 -9.64 5.01 -17.49
CA ARG A 124 -9.34 6.38 -17.96
C ARG A 124 -7.93 6.52 -18.53
N ALA A 125 -7.31 5.42 -18.97
CA ALA A 125 -5.92 5.36 -19.43
C ALA A 125 -5.58 6.42 -20.50
N ASP A 126 -6.48 6.70 -21.44
CA ASP A 126 -6.27 7.73 -22.48
C ASP A 126 -6.07 9.15 -21.91
N GLY A 127 -6.48 9.39 -20.65
CA GLY A 127 -6.27 10.64 -19.94
C GLY A 127 -4.94 10.73 -19.18
N ALA A 128 -4.15 9.65 -19.12
CA ALA A 128 -2.86 9.67 -18.43
C ALA A 128 -1.85 10.53 -19.21
N ALA A 129 -1.43 11.64 -18.60
CA ALA A 129 -0.43 12.53 -19.13
C ALA A 129 0.33 13.22 -18.00
N TYR A 130 1.64 13.39 -18.19
CA TYR A 130 2.56 13.94 -17.21
C TYR A 130 3.57 14.85 -17.90
N HIS A 131 4.14 15.80 -17.17
CA HIS A 131 5.21 16.65 -17.67
C HIS A 131 6.55 16.11 -17.20
N PHE A 132 7.52 16.07 -18.11
CA PHE A 132 8.93 15.92 -17.75
C PHE A 132 9.43 17.16 -17.02
N THR A 133 10.59 17.06 -16.39
CA THR A 133 11.25 18.20 -15.73
C THR A 133 11.63 19.31 -16.72
N SER A 134 11.76 18.99 -18.01
CA SER A 134 11.92 19.96 -19.10
C SER A 134 10.65 20.78 -19.38
N GLY A 135 9.49 20.36 -18.88
CA GLY A 135 8.17 20.92 -19.19
C GLY A 135 7.49 20.23 -20.37
N ASP A 136 8.17 19.34 -21.09
CA ASP A 136 7.57 18.59 -22.19
C ASP A 136 6.48 17.64 -21.67
N ARG A 137 5.34 17.61 -22.36
CA ARG A 137 4.22 16.75 -21.99
C ARG A 137 4.35 15.38 -22.65
N SER A 138 4.40 14.33 -21.84
CA SER A 138 4.26 12.95 -22.27
C SER A 138 2.86 12.43 -21.96
N SER A 139 2.25 11.67 -22.88
CA SER A 139 0.91 11.12 -22.69
C SER A 139 0.82 9.68 -23.15
N TRP A 140 -0.01 8.88 -22.48
CA TRP A 140 -0.24 7.49 -22.85
C TRP A 140 -0.70 7.36 -24.31
N LYS A 141 -1.65 8.21 -24.71
CA LYS A 141 -2.18 8.23 -26.09
C LYS A 141 -1.11 8.53 -27.14
N GLY A 142 -0.09 9.32 -26.81
CA GLY A 142 1.01 9.64 -27.73
C GLY A 142 2.12 8.58 -27.75
N TRP A 143 2.16 7.69 -26.77
CA TRP A 143 3.14 6.61 -26.69
C TRP A 143 2.68 5.34 -27.44
N ARG A 144 1.37 5.08 -27.46
CA ARG A 144 0.77 3.89 -28.12
C ARG A 144 0.56 4.04 -29.61
#